data_AF-A0A7K3YI09-F1
#
_entry.id   AF-A0A7K3YI09-F1
#
_cell.length_a   1.000
_cell.length_b   1.000
_cell.length_c   1.000
_cell.angle_alpha   90.00
_cell.angle_beta   90.00
_cell.angle_gamma   90.00
#
_symmetry.space_group_name_H-M   'P 1'
#
loop_
_entity.id
_entity.type
_entity.pdbx_description
1 polymer ?
#
loop_
_entity_poly.entity_id
_entity_poly.type
_entity_poly.pdbx_seq_one_letter_code
_entity_poly.pdbx_strand_id
1 'polypeptide(L)'
;MTKEITTPGTESRLWIAVPAVSFLGIGIELLLASVAFPYSLWVGVAGCVIASCILCYQAYQKPRRDLVSLFTPLFALLILVVPNDITSSGVIVQVVFAATITFLAIRVERVFNAPKQQEITMKQMLNEYIGRIGPFLATIDEETGHLVAQALLTYKFGLYPNAMERCTEALSRLDAITPYPGELERALLILKERAAGFAVSRVITRPEHVFTEDDYDNLAIHLSKDRIDDPAVLDLDNALILIYAVGIETSPDDEQALEEHQRFIIQILESYKEKLAA
;
A
#
# COMPACT_ATOMS: atom_id res chain seq x y z
N MET A 1 -8.56 0.14 -4.20
CA MET A 1 -9.12 -0.81 -3.21
C MET A 1 -8.24 -0.82 -1.96
N THR A 2 -8.73 -0.32 -0.83
CA THR A 2 -7.96 -0.16 0.42
C THR A 2 -8.42 -1.23 1.40
N LYS A 3 -7.58 -2.21 1.71
CA LYS A 3 -7.91 -3.23 2.70
C LYS A 3 -7.56 -2.70 4.09
N GLU A 4 -8.57 -2.35 4.88
CA GLU A 4 -8.37 -2.06 6.29
C GLU A 4 -8.04 -3.37 7.02
N ILE A 5 -6.75 -3.59 7.30
CA ILE A 5 -6.36 -4.58 8.29
C ILE A 5 -6.51 -3.89 9.65
N THR A 6 -7.72 -3.92 10.19
CA THR A 6 -7.97 -3.54 11.59
C THR A 6 -7.40 -4.62 12.48
N THR A 7 -6.17 -4.45 12.95
CA THR A 7 -5.76 -5.08 14.20
C THR A 7 -6.54 -4.41 15.34
N PRO A 8 -7.24 -5.17 16.20
CA PRO A 8 -7.95 -4.60 17.34
C PRO A 8 -6.91 -4.07 18.33
N GLY A 9 -6.57 -2.79 18.20
CA GLY A 9 -5.78 -2.09 19.18
C GLY A 9 -6.59 -2.01 20.46
N THR A 10 -6.19 -2.79 21.47
CA THR A 10 -6.63 -2.63 22.86
C THR A 10 -6.69 -1.13 23.15
N GLU A 11 -7.85 -0.61 23.54
CA GLU A 11 -8.07 0.79 23.95
C GLU A 11 -7.20 1.12 25.18
N SER A 12 -5.91 1.26 24.95
CA SER A 12 -4.95 1.43 26.01
C SER A 12 -4.93 2.92 26.29
N ARG A 13 -5.62 3.33 27.35
CA ARG A 13 -5.66 4.70 27.90
C ARG A 13 -4.29 5.19 28.41
N LEU A 14 -3.19 4.70 27.83
CA LEU A 14 -1.80 5.00 28.16
C LEU A 14 -1.52 6.50 28.09
N TRP A 15 -2.20 7.26 27.22
CA TRP A 15 -2.05 8.71 27.13
C TRP A 15 -2.38 9.44 28.44
N ILE A 16 -3.20 8.85 29.32
CA ILE A 16 -3.55 9.41 30.65
C ILE A 16 -2.35 9.36 31.61
N ALA A 17 -1.38 8.48 31.39
CA ALA A 17 -0.18 8.39 32.23
C ALA A 17 0.64 9.69 32.23
N VAL A 18 0.68 10.40 31.10
CA VAL A 18 1.44 11.66 30.95
C VAL A 18 0.87 12.77 31.85
N PRO A 19 -0.41 13.16 31.76
CA PRO A 19 -0.99 14.13 32.69
C PRO A 19 -1.02 13.64 34.13
N ALA A 20 -1.28 12.35 34.36
CA ALA A 20 -1.32 11.81 35.72
C ALA A 20 0.02 12.00 36.44
N VAL A 21 1.15 11.69 35.79
CA VAL A 21 2.48 11.80 36.39
C VAL A 21 2.94 13.25 36.53
N SER A 22 2.66 14.11 35.53
CA SER A 22 3.09 15.52 35.58
C SER A 22 2.32 16.32 36.63
N PHE A 23 0.98 16.23 36.66
CA PHE A 23 0.17 16.95 37.64
C PHE A 23 0.31 16.38 39.05
N LEU A 24 0.57 15.08 39.21
CA LEU A 24 0.87 14.50 40.52
C LEU A 24 2.19 15.05 41.07
N GLY A 25 3.24 15.17 40.24
CA GLY A 25 4.52 15.78 40.66
C GLY A 25 4.34 17.21 41.16
N ILE A 26 3.58 18.03 40.41
CA ILE A 26 3.26 19.42 40.79
C ILE A 26 2.42 19.47 42.08
N GLY A 27 1.44 18.56 42.23
CA GLY A 27 0.62 18.47 43.44
C GLY A 27 1.44 18.11 44.69
N ILE A 28 2.39 17.18 44.57
CA ILE A 28 3.30 16.82 45.66
C ILE A 28 4.24 18.00 45.99
N GLU A 29 4.72 18.73 44.99
CA GLU A 29 5.50 19.96 45.20
C GLU A 29 4.71 20.98 46.04
N LEU A 30 3.44 21.25 45.69
CA LEU A 30 2.60 22.18 46.44
C LEU A 30 2.37 21.73 47.89
N LEU A 31 2.17 20.43 48.11
CA LEU A 31 2.03 19.87 49.45
C LEU A 31 3.32 20.01 50.26
N LEU A 32 4.48 19.72 49.67
CA LEU A 32 5.78 19.84 50.35
C LEU A 32 6.17 21.31 50.60
N ALA A 33 5.78 22.22 49.69
CA ALA A 33 5.95 23.66 49.87
C ALA A 33 5.12 24.18 51.06
N SER A 34 3.93 23.62 51.30
CA SER A 34 3.09 23.97 52.46
C SER A 34 3.74 23.66 53.81
N VAL A 35 4.69 22.71 53.84
CA VAL A 35 5.47 22.31 55.04
C VAL A 35 6.88 22.95 55.02
N ALA A 36 7.11 23.93 54.13
CA ALA A 36 8.38 24.65 53.97
C ALA A 36 9.60 23.73 53.69
N PHE A 37 9.39 22.61 52.99
CA PHE A 37 10.47 21.70 52.64
C PHE A 37 11.40 22.31 51.56
N PRO A 38 12.74 22.33 51.77
CA PRO A 38 13.67 23.09 50.94
C PRO A 38 13.87 22.53 49.51
N TYR A 39 13.50 21.28 49.25
CA TYR A 39 13.64 20.64 47.93
C TYR A 39 12.29 20.36 47.23
N SER A 40 11.21 21.03 47.66
CA SER A 40 9.86 20.87 47.11
C SER A 40 9.81 21.08 45.58
N LEU A 41 10.50 22.10 45.07
CA LEU A 41 10.56 22.45 43.64
C LEU A 41 11.13 21.32 42.77
N TRP A 42 12.11 20.57 43.28
CA TRP A 42 12.72 19.48 42.53
C TRP A 42 11.76 18.31 42.29
N VAL A 43 10.73 18.17 43.13
CA VAL A 43 9.75 17.08 43.01
C VAL A 43 8.82 17.33 41.82
N GLY A 44 8.34 18.55 41.61
CA GLY A 44 7.53 18.88 40.43
C GLY A 44 8.33 18.87 39.13
N VAL A 45 9.58 19.34 39.16
CA VAL A 45 10.51 19.21 38.03
C VAL A 45 10.72 17.74 37.65
N ALA A 46 11.02 16.87 38.63
CA ALA A 46 11.21 15.45 38.38
C ALA A 46 9.94 14.79 37.80
N GLY A 47 8.75 15.16 38.29
CA GLY A 47 7.48 14.68 37.73
C GLY A 47 7.28 15.05 36.26
N CYS A 48 7.60 16.30 35.88
CA CYS A 48 7.52 16.75 34.49
C CYS A 48 8.54 16.05 33.58
N VAL A 49 9.77 15.83 34.06
CA VAL A 49 10.81 15.09 33.32
C VAL A 49 10.39 13.64 33.10
N ILE A 50 9.91 12.94 34.13
CA ILE A 50 9.44 11.56 34.00
C ILE A 50 8.26 11.48 33.01
N ALA A 51 7.29 12.39 33.11
CA ALA A 51 6.16 12.45 32.19
C ALA A 51 6.60 12.68 30.73
N SER A 52 7.63 13.50 30.49
CA SER A 52 8.19 13.72 29.15
C SER A 52 8.85 12.46 28.56
N CYS A 53 9.53 11.66 29.39
CA CYS A 53 10.09 10.37 28.98
C CYS A 53 8.99 9.36 28.64
N ILE A 54 7.90 9.33 29.41
CA ILE A 54 6.73 8.49 29.12
C ILE A 54 6.12 8.90 27.78
N LEU A 55 5.95 10.20 27.51
CA LEU A 55 5.44 10.68 26.23
C LEU A 55 6.37 10.30 25.06
N CYS A 56 7.68 10.42 25.24
CA CYS A 56 8.67 10.01 24.23
C CYS A 56 8.55 8.51 23.92
N TYR A 57 8.45 7.68 24.96
CA TYR A 57 8.24 6.24 24.79
C TYR A 57 6.94 5.92 24.05
N GLN A 58 5.84 6.59 24.40
CA GLN A 58 4.55 6.44 23.70
C GLN A 58 4.65 6.86 22.24
N ALA A 59 5.29 8.00 21.94
CA ALA A 59 5.49 8.48 20.57
C ALA A 59 6.40 7.56 19.73
N TYR A 60 7.37 6.88 20.36
CA TYR A 60 8.25 5.94 19.68
C TYR A 60 7.51 4.68 19.19
N GLN A 61 6.52 4.22 19.95
CA GLN A 61 5.76 3.00 19.63
C GLN A 61 4.67 3.20 18.55
N LYS A 62 4.29 4.44 18.24
CA LYS A 62 3.24 4.71 17.25
C LYS A 62 3.74 4.55 15.81
N PRO A 63 2.87 4.11 14.87
CA PRO A 63 3.25 3.85 13.48
C PRO A 63 3.69 5.12 12.74
N ARG A 64 3.16 6.28 13.12
CA ARG A 64 3.63 7.59 12.69
C ARG A 64 4.40 8.23 13.84
N ARG A 65 5.70 8.47 13.67
CA ARG A 65 6.54 9.09 14.71
C ARG A 65 6.28 10.59 14.76
N ASP A 66 5.74 11.08 15.88
CA ASP A 66 5.68 12.51 16.15
C ASP A 66 7.04 12.99 16.64
N LEU A 67 7.80 13.66 15.76
CA LEU A 67 9.14 14.17 16.09
C LEU A 67 9.11 15.11 17.29
N VAL A 68 8.08 15.94 17.43
CA VAL A 68 7.98 16.91 18.53
C VAL A 68 7.86 16.19 19.88
N SER A 69 7.01 15.16 19.94
CA SER A 69 6.84 14.32 21.14
C SER A 69 8.11 13.51 21.47
N LEU A 70 8.87 13.09 20.46
CA LEU A 70 10.14 12.36 20.63
C LEU A 70 11.22 13.23 21.32
N PHE A 71 11.25 14.52 21.01
CA PHE A 71 12.21 15.48 21.60
C PHE A 71 11.71 16.11 22.91
N THR A 72 10.54 15.72 23.43
CA THR A 72 9.98 16.31 24.66
C THR A 72 10.90 16.18 25.89
N PRO A 73 11.63 15.06 26.11
CA PRO A 73 12.61 14.98 27.20
C PRO A 73 13.74 16.01 27.11
N LEU A 74 14.16 16.34 25.88
CA LEU A 74 15.17 17.39 25.65
C LEU A 74 14.61 18.76 26.04
N PHE A 75 13.36 19.06 25.67
CA PHE A 75 12.71 20.31 26.08
C PHE A 75 12.51 20.39 27.59
N ALA A 76 12.16 19.28 28.26
CA ALA A 76 12.04 19.24 29.72
C ALA A 76 13.37 19.63 30.40
N LEU A 77 14.49 19.10 29.91
CA LEU A 77 15.82 19.40 30.43
C LEU A 77 16.17 20.88 30.22
N LEU A 78 15.96 21.40 29.01
CA LEU A 78 16.30 22.78 28.67
C LEU A 78 15.44 23.82 29.42
N ILE A 79 14.17 23.52 29.68
CA ILE A 79 13.22 24.47 30.27
C ILE A 79 13.24 24.39 31.81
N LEU A 80 13.37 23.19 32.39
CA LEU A 80 13.17 22.97 33.83
C LEU A 80 14.45 22.64 34.60
N VAL A 81 15.52 22.16 33.94
CA VAL A 81 16.76 21.74 34.62
C VAL A 81 17.89 22.74 34.40
N VAL A 82 18.00 23.33 33.20
CA VAL A 82 19.00 24.39 32.93
C VAL A 82 18.56 25.69 33.61
N PRO A 83 19.44 26.33 34.42
CA PRO A 83 19.11 27.61 35.07
C PRO A 83 18.86 28.72 34.04
N ASN A 84 17.62 29.16 33.93
CA ASN A 84 17.18 30.28 33.08
C ASN A 84 16.37 31.30 33.90
N ASP A 85 16.22 32.53 33.42
CA ASP A 85 15.40 33.57 34.10
C ASP A 85 13.92 33.18 34.28
N ILE A 86 13.47 32.20 33.50
CA ILE A 86 12.11 31.65 33.52
C ILE A 86 11.90 30.70 34.72
N THR A 87 12.94 30.00 35.17
CA THR A 87 12.88 29.02 36.28
C THR A 87 12.49 29.67 37.63
N SER A 88 12.65 30.99 37.76
CA SER A 88 12.24 31.77 38.94
C SER A 88 10.72 31.80 39.16
N SER A 89 9.92 31.43 38.15
CA SER A 89 8.45 31.29 38.26
C SER A 89 7.98 29.88 38.65
N GLY A 90 8.94 28.97 38.95
CA GLY A 90 8.75 27.64 39.53
C GLY A 90 7.50 26.88 39.05
N VAL A 91 6.46 26.90 39.87
CA VAL A 91 5.19 26.20 39.67
C VAL A 91 4.49 26.59 38.37
N ILE A 92 4.50 27.87 37.98
CA ILE A 92 3.77 28.35 36.79
C ILE A 92 4.32 27.70 35.52
N VAL A 93 5.66 27.63 35.42
CA VAL A 93 6.35 27.04 34.26
C VAL A 93 6.09 25.54 34.19
N GLN A 94 6.09 24.85 35.33
CA GLN A 94 5.75 23.43 35.40
C GLN A 94 4.32 23.15 34.96
N VAL A 95 3.34 23.96 35.38
CA VAL A 95 1.93 23.81 34.98
C VAL A 95 1.75 24.02 33.48
N VAL A 96 2.39 25.06 32.91
CA VAL A 96 2.35 25.31 31.46
C VAL A 96 3.03 24.18 30.68
N PHE A 97 4.16 23.67 31.17
CA PHE A 97 4.85 22.54 30.58
C PHE A 97 3.98 21.27 30.64
N ALA A 98 3.38 20.97 31.80
CA ALA A 98 2.47 19.84 32.00
C ALA A 98 1.24 19.91 31.06
N ALA A 99 0.66 21.09 30.87
CA ALA A 99 -0.43 21.30 29.91
C ALA A 99 0.02 21.02 28.46
N THR A 100 1.23 21.46 28.09
CA THR A 100 1.79 21.28 26.75
C THR A 100 2.03 19.80 26.44
N ILE A 101 2.67 19.05 27.34
CA ILE A 101 2.92 17.61 27.13
C ILE A 101 1.62 16.79 27.15
N THR A 102 0.60 17.24 27.87
CA THR A 102 -0.73 16.62 27.86
C THR A 102 -1.42 16.79 26.51
N PHE A 103 -1.33 17.99 25.92
CA PHE A 103 -1.84 18.22 24.57
C PHE A 103 -1.10 17.35 23.54
N LEU A 104 0.23 17.24 23.64
CA LEU A 104 1.01 16.36 22.79
C LEU A 104 0.62 14.88 22.95
N ALA A 105 0.40 14.40 24.18
CA ALA A 105 -0.08 13.04 24.43
C ALA A 105 -1.40 12.75 23.72
N ILE A 106 -2.37 13.68 23.79
CA ILE A 106 -3.66 13.55 23.09
C ILE A 106 -3.45 13.53 21.57
N ARG A 107 -2.58 14.40 21.05
CA ARG A 107 -2.26 14.47 19.61
C ARG A 107 -1.62 13.18 19.11
N VAL A 108 -0.66 12.63 19.84
CA VAL A 108 -0.02 11.35 19.51
C VAL A 108 -1.07 10.23 19.43
N GLU A 109 -1.98 10.18 20.40
CA GLU A 109 -3.02 9.15 20.43
C GLU A 109 -4.09 9.33 19.33
N ARG A 110 -4.55 10.56 19.06
CA ARG A 110 -5.62 10.78 18.09
C ARG A 110 -5.16 10.86 16.64
N VAL A 111 -3.96 11.40 16.40
CA VAL A 111 -3.48 11.72 15.05
C VAL A 111 -2.44 10.72 14.56
N PHE A 112 -1.57 10.25 15.45
CA PHE A 112 -0.44 9.40 15.07
C PHE A 112 -0.69 7.90 15.33
N ASN A 113 -1.75 7.57 16.08
CA ASN A 113 -2.23 6.19 16.24
C ASN A 113 -3.11 5.71 15.07
N ALA A 114 -3.49 6.60 14.14
CA ALA A 114 -4.24 6.18 12.97
C ALA A 114 -3.41 5.16 12.17
N PRO A 115 -3.99 4.00 11.80
CA PRO A 115 -3.29 3.02 10.99
C PRO A 115 -2.79 3.70 9.72
N LYS A 116 -1.52 3.50 9.39
CA LYS A 116 -1.00 3.97 8.11
C LYS A 116 -1.78 3.21 7.04
N GLN A 117 -2.67 3.90 6.31
CA GLN A 117 -3.30 3.35 5.12
C GLN A 117 -2.16 2.85 4.23
N GLN A 118 -2.00 1.53 4.19
CA GLN A 118 -0.98 0.90 3.38
C GLN A 118 -1.54 0.92 1.98
N GLU A 119 -1.03 1.84 1.14
CA GLU A 119 -1.36 1.83 -0.28
C GLU A 119 -0.98 0.45 -0.83
N ILE A 120 -1.99 -0.30 -1.30
CA ILE A 120 -1.75 -1.56 -2.01
C ILE A 120 -0.91 -1.20 -3.23
N THR A 121 0.28 -1.78 -3.30
CA THR A 121 1.17 -1.57 -4.46
C THR A 121 0.59 -2.29 -5.68
N MET A 122 0.86 -1.80 -6.90
CA MET A 122 0.36 -2.46 -8.11
C MET A 122 0.90 -3.89 -8.26
N LYS A 123 2.09 -4.17 -7.71
CA LYS A 123 2.61 -5.53 -7.59
C LYS A 123 1.73 -6.41 -6.69
N GLN A 124 1.27 -5.90 -5.56
CA GLN A 124 0.34 -6.64 -4.68
C GLN A 124 -1.00 -6.88 -5.37
N MET A 125 -1.53 -5.89 -6.09
CA MET A 125 -2.75 -6.06 -6.90
C MET A 125 -2.57 -7.15 -7.97
N LEU A 126 -1.44 -7.17 -8.69
CA LEU A 126 -1.12 -8.21 -9.66
C LEU A 126 -1.07 -9.60 -9.02
N ASN A 127 -0.41 -9.74 -7.86
CA ASN A 127 -0.35 -11.01 -7.15
C ASN A 127 -1.73 -11.46 -6.63
N GLU A 128 -2.55 -10.53 -6.13
CA GLU A 128 -3.94 -10.83 -5.73
C GLU A 128 -4.78 -11.26 -6.93
N TYR A 129 -4.58 -10.63 -8.09
CA TYR A 129 -5.23 -11.01 -9.34
C TYR A 129 -4.84 -12.44 -9.78
N ILE A 130 -3.54 -12.73 -9.86
CA ILE A 130 -3.03 -14.06 -10.23
C ILE A 130 -3.60 -15.12 -9.27
N GLY A 131 -3.58 -14.85 -7.97
CA GLY A 131 -4.16 -15.74 -6.97
C GLY A 131 -5.67 -15.95 -7.14
N ARG A 132 -6.42 -14.91 -7.54
CA ARG A 132 -7.87 -14.99 -7.79
C ARG A 132 -8.20 -15.89 -8.99
N ILE A 133 -7.44 -15.78 -10.08
CA ILE A 133 -7.66 -16.60 -11.28
C ILE A 133 -6.97 -17.97 -11.21
N GLY A 134 -6.32 -18.32 -10.10
CA GLY A 134 -5.64 -19.62 -9.92
C GLY A 134 -6.45 -20.86 -10.34
N PRO A 135 -7.76 -20.97 -10.04
CA PRO A 135 -8.58 -22.09 -10.52
C PRO A 135 -8.69 -22.19 -12.05
N PHE A 136 -8.70 -21.05 -12.74
CA PHE A 136 -8.66 -20.97 -14.19
C PHE A 136 -7.26 -21.33 -14.74
N LEU A 137 -6.20 -20.88 -14.07
CA LEU A 137 -4.82 -21.21 -14.47
C LEU A 137 -4.53 -22.71 -14.38
N ALA A 138 -5.11 -23.39 -13.39
CA ALA A 138 -4.93 -24.83 -13.18
C ALA A 138 -5.46 -25.71 -14.33
N THR A 139 -6.30 -25.18 -15.23
CA THR A 139 -6.81 -25.94 -16.38
C THR A 139 -5.88 -25.91 -17.58
N ILE A 140 -4.86 -25.05 -17.57
CA ILE A 140 -3.95 -24.82 -18.69
C ILE A 140 -2.71 -25.69 -18.52
N ASP A 141 -2.37 -26.47 -19.54
CA ASP A 141 -1.16 -27.28 -19.56
C ASP A 141 0.10 -26.45 -19.86
N GLU A 142 1.25 -26.99 -19.46
CA GLU A 142 2.54 -26.32 -19.55
C GLU A 142 2.92 -25.89 -20.98
N GLU A 143 2.61 -26.72 -21.97
CA GLU A 143 2.93 -26.44 -23.36
C GLU A 143 2.06 -25.30 -23.92
N THR A 144 0.78 -25.26 -23.55
CA THR A 144 -0.08 -24.11 -23.84
C THR A 144 0.42 -22.85 -23.12
N GLY A 145 0.80 -22.97 -21.84
CA GLY A 145 1.41 -21.90 -21.05
C GLY A 145 2.65 -21.30 -21.70
N HIS A 146 3.54 -22.14 -22.22
CA HIS A 146 4.76 -21.75 -22.94
C HIS A 146 4.45 -20.92 -24.19
N LEU A 147 3.47 -21.35 -25.01
CA LEU A 147 3.08 -20.61 -26.20
C LEU A 147 2.48 -19.24 -25.85
N VAL A 148 1.68 -19.18 -24.78
CA VAL A 148 1.09 -17.93 -24.26
C VAL A 148 2.18 -16.97 -23.75
N ALA A 149 3.15 -17.48 -22.99
CA ALA A 149 4.31 -16.72 -22.52
C ALA A 149 5.14 -16.16 -23.68
N GLN A 150 5.45 -17.00 -24.68
CA GLN A 150 6.20 -16.57 -25.86
C GLN A 150 5.44 -15.54 -26.71
N ALA A 151 4.11 -15.65 -26.82
CA ALA A 151 3.30 -14.65 -27.51
C ALA A 151 3.44 -13.27 -26.86
N LEU A 152 3.41 -13.20 -25.51
CA LEU A 152 3.61 -11.96 -24.77
C LEU A 152 5.03 -11.39 -24.96
N LEU A 153 6.05 -12.22 -24.78
CA LEU A 153 7.45 -11.80 -24.86
C LEU A 153 7.78 -11.27 -26.27
N THR A 154 7.41 -12.02 -27.31
CA THR A 154 7.62 -11.59 -28.70
C THR A 154 6.85 -10.32 -29.04
N TYR A 155 5.62 -10.16 -28.56
CA TYR A 155 4.86 -8.91 -28.72
C TYR A 155 5.58 -7.74 -28.05
N LYS A 156 6.02 -7.91 -26.80
CA LYS A 156 6.73 -6.89 -26.04
C LYS A 156 8.03 -6.44 -26.72
N PHE A 157 8.76 -7.37 -27.33
CA PHE A 157 9.98 -7.06 -28.07
C PHE A 157 9.74 -6.49 -29.48
N GLY A 158 8.47 -6.29 -29.87
CA GLY A 158 8.11 -5.76 -31.19
C GLY A 158 8.26 -6.77 -32.33
N LEU A 159 8.43 -8.05 -32.02
CA LEU A 159 8.49 -9.15 -32.99
C LEU A 159 7.05 -9.60 -33.34
N TYR A 160 6.26 -8.67 -33.87
CA TYR A 160 4.81 -8.86 -34.06
C TYR A 160 4.43 -10.06 -34.94
N PRO A 161 5.14 -10.39 -36.05
CA PRO A 161 4.86 -11.61 -36.80
C PRO A 161 5.00 -12.89 -35.96
N ASN A 162 6.03 -12.95 -35.11
CA ASN A 162 6.25 -14.09 -34.22
C ASN A 162 5.17 -14.15 -33.13
N ALA A 163 4.75 -13.00 -32.60
CA ALA A 163 3.66 -12.94 -31.64
C ALA A 163 2.35 -13.49 -32.23
N MET A 164 2.05 -13.16 -33.48
CA MET A 164 0.88 -13.69 -34.19
C MET A 164 0.95 -15.19 -34.42
N GLU A 165 2.13 -15.71 -34.77
CA GLU A 165 2.38 -17.15 -34.94
C GLU A 165 2.15 -17.89 -33.62
N ARG A 166 2.77 -17.43 -32.52
CA ARG A 166 2.59 -17.99 -31.18
C ARG A 166 1.15 -17.91 -30.68
N CYS A 167 0.45 -16.79 -30.93
CA CYS A 167 -0.98 -16.71 -30.64
C CYS A 167 -1.79 -17.76 -31.41
N THR A 168 -1.45 -18.01 -32.68
CA THR A 168 -2.16 -18.99 -33.52
C THR A 168 -1.91 -20.42 -33.04
N GLU A 169 -0.69 -20.73 -32.64
CA GLU A 169 -0.34 -22.02 -32.04
C GLU A 169 -1.00 -22.23 -30.67
N ALA A 170 -1.05 -21.19 -29.82
CA ALA A 170 -1.75 -21.26 -28.54
C ALA A 170 -3.26 -21.47 -28.73
N LEU A 171 -3.88 -20.72 -29.65
CA LEU A 171 -5.32 -20.82 -29.96
C LEU A 171 -5.70 -22.23 -30.42
N SER A 172 -4.89 -22.89 -31.25
CA SER A 172 -5.20 -24.25 -31.73
C SER A 172 -5.17 -25.32 -30.63
N ARG A 173 -4.52 -25.04 -29.50
CA ARG A 173 -4.49 -25.95 -28.35
C ARG A 173 -5.67 -25.76 -27.40
N LEU A 174 -6.29 -24.58 -27.38
CA LEU A 174 -7.40 -24.29 -26.45
C LEU A 174 -8.58 -25.24 -26.66
N ASP A 175 -8.81 -25.70 -27.90
CA ASP A 175 -9.86 -26.66 -28.25
C ASP A 175 -9.77 -27.99 -27.46
N ALA A 176 -8.57 -28.34 -26.99
CA ALA A 176 -8.33 -29.56 -26.23
C ALA A 176 -8.54 -29.39 -24.70
N ILE A 177 -8.72 -28.15 -24.22
CA ILE A 177 -8.81 -27.82 -22.79
C ILE A 177 -10.28 -27.87 -22.33
N THR A 178 -10.51 -28.50 -21.18
CA THR A 178 -11.84 -28.56 -20.54
C THR A 178 -11.77 -28.18 -19.06
N PRO A 179 -12.60 -27.23 -18.58
CA PRO A 179 -13.53 -26.39 -19.34
C PRO A 179 -12.82 -25.48 -20.36
N TYR A 180 -13.52 -25.11 -21.42
CA TYR A 180 -12.95 -24.29 -22.50
C TYR A 180 -12.62 -22.87 -22.00
N PRO A 181 -11.35 -22.42 -22.11
CA PRO A 181 -10.91 -21.14 -21.56
C PRO A 181 -11.21 -19.97 -22.52
N GLY A 182 -12.48 -19.58 -22.63
CA GLY A 182 -12.94 -18.55 -23.56
C GLY A 182 -12.32 -17.17 -23.32
N GLU A 183 -11.99 -16.85 -22.07
CA GLU A 183 -11.30 -15.61 -21.68
C GLU A 183 -9.89 -15.53 -22.28
N LEU A 184 -9.15 -16.65 -22.27
CA LEU A 184 -7.80 -16.72 -22.84
C LEU A 184 -7.85 -16.69 -24.37
N GLU A 185 -8.84 -17.35 -24.99
CA GLU A 185 -9.07 -17.24 -26.43
C GLU A 185 -9.21 -15.77 -26.85
N ARG A 186 -10.11 -15.03 -26.17
CA ARG A 186 -10.35 -13.60 -26.44
C ARG A 186 -9.08 -12.78 -26.24
N ALA A 187 -8.33 -13.01 -25.16
CA ALA A 187 -7.07 -12.32 -24.91
C ALA A 187 -6.04 -12.54 -26.03
N LEU A 188 -5.88 -13.79 -26.48
CA LEU A 188 -4.96 -14.14 -27.57
C LEU A 188 -5.41 -13.55 -28.91
N LEU A 189 -6.71 -13.52 -29.19
CA LEU A 189 -7.27 -12.90 -30.39
C LEU A 189 -7.05 -11.37 -30.39
N ILE A 190 -7.28 -10.70 -29.26
CA ILE A 190 -6.99 -9.27 -29.08
C ILE A 190 -5.50 -8.98 -29.32
N LEU A 191 -4.61 -9.76 -28.69
CA LEU A 191 -3.16 -9.59 -28.85
C LEU A 191 -2.73 -9.81 -30.30
N LYS A 192 -3.26 -10.86 -30.96
CA LYS A 192 -2.96 -11.20 -32.35
C LYS A 192 -3.45 -10.12 -33.31
N GLU A 193 -4.67 -9.63 -33.15
CA GLU A 193 -5.22 -8.53 -33.95
C GLU A 193 -4.34 -7.28 -33.80
N ARG A 194 -3.95 -6.95 -32.56
CA ARG A 194 -3.09 -5.79 -32.30
C ARG A 194 -1.70 -5.93 -32.90
N ALA A 195 -1.08 -7.11 -32.76
CA ALA A 195 0.20 -7.44 -33.37
C ALA A 195 0.13 -7.31 -34.90
N ALA A 196 -0.94 -7.80 -35.53
CA ALA A 196 -1.16 -7.68 -36.98
C ALA A 196 -1.24 -6.23 -37.43
N GLY A 197 -1.96 -5.37 -36.68
CA GLY A 197 -1.99 -3.93 -36.93
C GLY A 197 -0.60 -3.29 -36.89
N PHE A 198 0.18 -3.58 -35.84
CA PHE A 198 1.52 -3.01 -35.70
C PHE A 198 2.53 -3.53 -36.72
N ALA A 199 2.43 -4.79 -37.15
CA ALA A 199 3.27 -5.35 -38.21
C ALA A 199 3.18 -4.55 -39.53
N VAL A 200 2.03 -3.91 -39.80
CA VAL A 200 1.80 -3.04 -40.95
C VAL A 200 1.71 -1.55 -40.59
N SER A 201 2.16 -1.16 -39.38
CA SER A 201 2.14 0.22 -38.87
C SER A 201 0.76 0.88 -38.91
N ARG A 202 -0.30 0.10 -38.69
CA ARG A 202 -1.69 0.57 -38.68
C ARG A 202 -2.23 0.61 -37.25
N VAL A 203 -2.82 1.73 -36.88
CA VAL A 203 -3.61 1.84 -35.65
C VAL A 203 -5.00 1.24 -35.91
N ILE A 204 -5.37 0.25 -35.11
CA ILE A 204 -6.71 -0.36 -35.13
C ILE A 204 -7.62 0.48 -34.25
N THR A 205 -8.64 1.09 -34.85
CA THR A 205 -9.60 1.99 -34.19
C THR A 205 -10.94 1.33 -33.88
N ARG A 206 -11.21 0.17 -34.46
CA ARG A 206 -12.40 -0.66 -34.21
C ARG A 206 -11.95 -2.13 -34.20
N PRO A 207 -11.55 -2.64 -33.04
CA PRO A 207 -11.13 -4.03 -32.95
C PRO A 207 -12.30 -4.97 -33.23
N GLU A 208 -12.03 -6.08 -33.90
CA GLU A 208 -12.99 -7.17 -34.13
C GLU A 208 -13.17 -7.99 -32.85
N HIS A 209 -12.11 -8.15 -32.07
CA HIS A 209 -12.11 -8.92 -30.84
C HIS A 209 -12.09 -8.01 -29.61
N VAL A 210 -13.01 -8.24 -28.69
CA VAL A 210 -13.17 -7.49 -27.43
C VAL A 210 -13.58 -8.45 -26.31
N PHE A 211 -13.36 -8.05 -25.06
CA PHE A 211 -13.93 -8.78 -23.93
C PHE A 211 -15.44 -8.50 -23.82
N THR A 212 -16.15 -9.49 -23.29
CA THR A 212 -17.59 -9.48 -23.06
C THR A 212 -17.88 -9.40 -21.56
N GLU A 213 -19.13 -9.11 -21.19
CA GLU A 213 -19.51 -8.98 -19.77
C GLU A 213 -19.28 -10.27 -18.98
N ASP A 214 -19.31 -11.43 -19.64
CA ASP A 214 -19.03 -12.75 -19.03
C ASP A 214 -17.56 -12.90 -18.59
N ASP A 215 -16.62 -12.15 -19.21
CA ASP A 215 -15.19 -12.24 -18.91
C ASP A 215 -14.78 -11.43 -17.68
N TYR A 216 -15.61 -10.46 -17.27
CA TYR A 216 -15.20 -9.38 -16.37
C TYR A 216 -14.74 -9.86 -14.99
N ASP A 217 -15.25 -10.99 -14.51
CA ASP A 217 -14.82 -11.58 -13.24
C ASP A 217 -13.36 -12.07 -13.27
N ASN A 218 -12.86 -12.39 -14.47
CA ASN A 218 -11.51 -12.92 -14.72
C ASN A 218 -10.51 -11.85 -15.21
N LEU A 219 -10.95 -10.59 -15.37
CA LEU A 219 -10.08 -9.48 -15.81
C LEU A 219 -9.44 -8.74 -14.62
N ALA A 220 -8.20 -8.28 -14.79
CA ALA A 220 -7.47 -7.57 -13.75
C ALA A 220 -8.01 -6.16 -13.49
N ILE A 221 -8.38 -5.45 -14.55
CA ILE A 221 -8.87 -4.08 -14.50
C ILE A 221 -10.36 -4.08 -14.83
N HIS A 222 -11.18 -3.78 -13.84
CA HIS A 222 -12.62 -3.61 -14.00
C HIS A 222 -13.01 -2.16 -13.68
N LEU A 223 -13.47 -1.43 -14.70
CA LEU A 223 -13.90 -0.04 -14.59
C LEU A 223 -15.34 0.11 -15.07
N SER A 224 -16.07 1.02 -14.44
CA SER A 224 -17.40 1.40 -14.90
C SER A 224 -17.31 2.13 -16.24
N LYS A 225 -18.33 1.96 -17.10
CA LYS A 225 -18.34 2.45 -18.51
C LYS A 225 -18.06 3.95 -18.64
N ASP A 226 -18.39 4.74 -17.61
CA ASP A 226 -18.15 6.19 -17.52
C ASP A 226 -16.69 6.59 -17.25
N ARG A 227 -15.85 5.66 -16.78
CA ARG A 227 -14.43 5.90 -16.44
C ARG A 227 -13.46 5.37 -17.49
N ILE A 228 -13.98 4.74 -18.54
CA ILE A 228 -13.20 4.17 -19.63
C ILE A 228 -12.96 5.26 -20.66
N ASP A 229 -11.68 5.62 -20.88
CA ASP A 229 -11.32 6.62 -21.89
C ASP A 229 -11.35 6.01 -23.30
N ASP A 230 -10.73 4.84 -23.45
CA ASP A 230 -10.69 4.07 -24.69
C ASP A 230 -10.89 2.58 -24.37
N PRO A 231 -12.05 2.00 -24.72
CA PRO A 231 -12.34 0.60 -24.48
C PRO A 231 -11.35 -0.37 -25.15
N ALA A 232 -10.86 -0.03 -26.35
CA ALA A 232 -9.94 -0.91 -27.08
C ALA A 232 -8.55 -0.97 -26.43
N VAL A 233 -8.12 0.12 -25.79
CA VAL A 233 -6.88 0.15 -25.00
C VAL A 233 -7.05 -0.67 -23.72
N LEU A 234 -8.18 -0.50 -23.02
CA LEU A 234 -8.46 -1.27 -21.82
C LEU A 234 -8.51 -2.79 -22.09
N ASP A 235 -9.14 -3.20 -23.20
CA ASP A 235 -9.20 -4.61 -23.60
C ASP A 235 -7.80 -5.17 -23.90
N LEU A 236 -6.96 -4.42 -24.61
CA LEU A 236 -5.58 -4.82 -24.85
C LEU A 236 -4.78 -4.94 -23.55
N ASP A 237 -4.91 -3.96 -22.64
CA ASP A 237 -4.20 -3.95 -21.36
C ASP A 237 -4.62 -5.13 -20.48
N ASN A 238 -5.93 -5.42 -20.40
CA ASN A 238 -6.44 -6.61 -19.71
C ASN A 238 -5.97 -7.91 -20.36
N ALA A 239 -5.93 -7.98 -21.70
CA ALA A 239 -5.42 -9.14 -22.42
C ALA A 239 -3.94 -9.39 -22.10
N LEU A 240 -3.11 -8.35 -22.08
CA LEU A 240 -1.69 -8.45 -21.73
C LEU A 240 -1.49 -8.92 -20.28
N ILE A 241 -2.29 -8.44 -19.33
CA ILE A 241 -2.23 -8.86 -17.93
C ILE A 241 -2.67 -10.32 -17.76
N LEU A 242 -3.75 -10.75 -18.43
CA LEU A 242 -4.23 -12.13 -18.37
C LEU A 242 -3.22 -13.10 -19.00
N ILE A 243 -2.69 -12.77 -20.18
CA ILE A 243 -1.65 -13.57 -20.86
C ILE A 243 -0.39 -13.66 -20.00
N TYR A 244 0.01 -12.58 -19.34
CA TYR A 244 1.12 -12.62 -18.38
C TYR A 244 0.84 -13.56 -17.21
N ALA A 245 -0.34 -13.46 -16.60
CA ALA A 245 -0.71 -14.29 -15.47
C ALA A 245 -0.78 -15.78 -15.83
N VAL A 246 -1.25 -16.10 -17.04
CA VAL A 246 -1.18 -17.46 -17.58
C VAL A 246 0.27 -17.88 -17.78
N GLY A 247 1.07 -17.10 -18.50
CA GLY A 247 2.45 -17.46 -18.81
C GLY A 247 3.30 -17.69 -17.56
N ILE A 248 3.22 -16.82 -16.55
CA ILE A 248 4.08 -16.90 -15.36
C ILE A 248 3.75 -18.11 -14.47
N GLU A 249 2.48 -18.50 -14.36
CA GLU A 249 2.07 -19.62 -13.50
C GLU A 249 2.10 -20.98 -14.21
N THR A 250 2.06 -20.99 -15.54
CA THR A 250 1.93 -22.24 -16.32
C THR A 250 3.13 -22.53 -17.21
N SER A 251 4.10 -21.63 -17.35
CA SER A 251 5.35 -21.88 -18.10
C SER A 251 6.60 -21.74 -17.22
N PRO A 252 7.08 -22.83 -16.59
CA PRO A 252 8.32 -22.83 -15.84
C PRO A 252 9.54 -22.43 -16.69
N ASP A 253 9.55 -22.82 -17.97
CA ASP A 253 10.64 -22.54 -18.90
C ASP A 253 10.78 -21.03 -19.20
N ASP A 254 9.68 -20.27 -19.17
CA ASP A 254 9.68 -18.82 -19.44
C ASP A 254 9.60 -17.96 -18.16
N GLU A 255 9.49 -18.58 -16.97
CA GLU A 255 9.27 -17.89 -15.69
C GLU A 255 10.28 -16.76 -15.47
N GLN A 256 11.58 -17.07 -15.58
CA GLN A 256 12.65 -16.09 -15.39
C GLN A 256 12.51 -14.89 -16.35
N ALA A 257 12.24 -15.16 -17.64
CA ALA A 257 12.11 -14.11 -18.64
C ALA A 257 10.88 -13.22 -18.36
N LEU A 258 9.78 -13.81 -17.90
CA LEU A 258 8.57 -13.11 -17.51
C LEU A 258 8.78 -12.28 -16.23
N GLU A 259 9.51 -12.79 -15.23
CA GLU A 259 9.86 -12.05 -14.02
C GLU A 259 10.69 -10.79 -14.32
N GLU A 260 11.73 -10.92 -15.17
CA GLU A 260 12.55 -9.80 -15.64
C GLU A 260 11.72 -8.73 -16.37
N HIS A 261 10.54 -9.12 -16.84
CA HIS A 261 9.64 -8.31 -17.61
C HIS A 261 8.34 -7.93 -16.91
N GLN A 262 8.15 -8.35 -15.66
CA GLN A 262 6.99 -8.03 -14.81
C GLN A 262 6.75 -6.52 -14.69
N ARG A 263 7.82 -5.71 -14.72
CA ARG A 263 7.71 -4.24 -14.66
C ARG A 263 6.81 -3.66 -15.76
N PHE A 264 6.76 -4.28 -16.93
CA PHE A 264 5.88 -3.85 -18.02
C PHE A 264 4.40 -3.97 -17.63
N ILE A 265 4.02 -5.08 -17.01
CA ILE A 265 2.65 -5.33 -16.53
C ILE A 265 2.31 -4.41 -15.36
N ILE A 266 3.26 -4.19 -14.45
CA ILE A 266 3.08 -3.23 -13.35
C ILE A 266 2.84 -1.82 -13.88
N GLN A 267 3.56 -1.38 -14.93
CA GLN A 267 3.37 -0.06 -15.54
C GLN A 267 1.97 0.11 -16.16
N ILE A 268 1.43 -0.95 -16.78
CA ILE A 268 0.05 -0.94 -17.26
C ILE A 268 -0.89 -0.69 -16.09
N LEU A 269 -0.80 -1.49 -15.01
CA LEU A 269 -1.63 -1.33 -13.81
C LEU A 269 -1.48 0.05 -13.15
N GLU A 270 -0.26 0.60 -13.13
CA GLU A 270 0.01 1.94 -12.60
C GLU A 270 -0.75 3.04 -13.35
N SER A 271 -0.95 2.91 -14.67
CA SER A 271 -1.72 3.87 -15.46
C SER A 271 -3.20 3.95 -15.06
N TYR A 272 -3.72 2.90 -14.41
CA TYR A 272 -5.09 2.82 -13.90
C TYR A 272 -5.20 3.07 -12.39
N LYS A 273 -4.09 3.37 -11.69
CA LYS A 273 -4.05 3.53 -10.22
C LYS A 273 -5.14 4.46 -9.69
N GLU A 274 -5.27 5.64 -10.29
CA GLU A 274 -6.22 6.66 -9.83
C GLU A 274 -7.67 6.23 -10.08
N LYS A 275 -7.94 5.60 -11.23
CA LYS A 275 -9.28 5.12 -11.62
C LYS A 275 -9.77 3.94 -10.76
N LEU A 276 -8.84 3.12 -10.28
CA LEU A 276 -9.08 1.98 -9.38
C LEU A 276 -9.13 2.37 -7.89
N ALA A 277 -8.72 3.60 -7.55
CA ALA A 277 -8.76 4.14 -6.19
C ALA A 277 -10.00 4.99 -5.91
N ALA A 278 -10.61 5.57 -6.95
CA ALA A 278 -11.85 6.36 -6.91
C ALA A 278 -13.11 5.48 -6.93
#